data_AF-A0A7S3CGC1-F1
#
_entry.id   AF-A0A7S3CGC1-F1
#
_cell.length_a   1.000
_cell.length_b   1.000
_cell.length_c   1.000
_cell.angle_alpha   90.00
_cell.angle_beta   90.00
_cell.angle_gamma   90.00
#
_symmetry.space_group_name_H-M   'P 1'
#
loop_
_entity.id
_entity.type
_entity.pdbx_description
1 polymer ?
#
loop_
_entity_poly.entity_id
_entity_poly.type
_entity_poly.pdbx_seq_one_letter_code
_entity_poly.pdbx_strand_id
1 'polypeptide(L)'
;RAPEEFLICPNYSDDLEATHLEKEETEAEVYREAERIADDLGKVLDKSVKLEWHKYSNQRERCMRITAKEEKLVRKQLQRDYTILETRKDGTKFTSKGMKTLAKRLSKLTDKYDECQKDLVAQVVGVASTFAPVWQRVSGLVAELDCLCGFADLACSAP
;
A
#
# COMPACT_ATOMS: atom_id res chain seq x y z
N ARG A 1 7.34 -5.23 -10.57
CA ARG A 1 6.02 -5.11 -9.89
C ARG A 1 5.66 -3.64 -9.99
N ALA A 2 4.49 -3.28 -10.55
CA ALA A 2 4.05 -1.89 -10.53
C ALA A 2 3.94 -1.41 -9.07
N PRO A 3 4.25 -0.14 -8.78
CA PRO A 3 4.09 0.38 -7.42
C PRO A 3 2.64 0.22 -6.99
N GLU A 4 2.40 -0.18 -5.73
CA GLU A 4 1.04 -0.33 -5.20
C GLU A 4 0.33 1.02 -5.07
N GLU A 5 1.08 2.13 -5.11
CA GLU A 5 0.59 3.50 -5.01
C GLU A 5 1.51 4.46 -5.80
N PHE A 6 0.92 5.42 -6.53
CA PHE A 6 1.67 6.46 -7.25
C PHE A 6 1.60 7.75 -6.43
N LEU A 7 2.66 8.05 -5.70
CA LEU A 7 2.76 9.21 -4.81
C LEU A 7 3.76 10.22 -5.33
N ILE A 8 3.49 11.50 -5.11
CA ILE A 8 4.51 12.55 -5.29
C ILE A 8 5.62 12.35 -4.25
N CYS A 9 6.88 12.57 -4.65
CA CYS A 9 8.01 12.47 -3.74
C CYS A 9 7.84 13.45 -2.56
N PRO A 10 8.03 13.00 -1.30
CA PRO A 10 7.83 13.86 -0.13
C PRO A 10 8.66 15.15 -0.16
N ASN A 11 9.87 15.09 -0.73
CA ASN A 11 10.80 16.22 -0.86
C ASN A 11 10.35 17.32 -1.84
N TYR A 12 9.16 17.21 -2.43
CA TYR A 12 8.61 18.24 -3.32
C TYR A 12 8.04 19.43 -2.54
N SER A 13 7.66 19.23 -1.28
CA SER A 13 7.10 20.27 -0.40
C SER A 13 7.35 19.93 1.07
N ASP A 14 7.67 20.94 1.88
CA ASP A 14 7.88 20.79 3.32
C ASP A 14 6.68 20.13 4.03
N ASP A 15 5.45 20.43 3.59
CA ASP A 15 4.23 19.84 4.17
C ASP A 15 4.08 18.35 3.86
N LEU A 16 4.50 17.92 2.66
CA LEU A 16 4.52 16.51 2.28
C LEU A 16 5.62 15.77 3.04
N GLU A 17 6.81 16.35 3.15
CA GLU A 17 7.92 15.78 3.91
C GLU A 17 7.55 15.61 5.38
N ALA A 18 7.00 16.65 6.02
CA ALA A 18 6.57 16.57 7.42
C ALA A 18 5.50 15.49 7.63
N THR A 19 4.50 15.42 6.75
CA THR A 19 3.43 14.40 6.84
C THR A 19 3.96 13.00 6.56
N HIS A 20 4.93 12.85 5.67
CA HIS A 20 5.59 11.58 5.38
C HIS A 20 6.38 11.06 6.58
N LEU A 21 7.19 11.91 7.22
CA LEU A 21 7.96 11.54 8.41
C LEU A 21 7.05 11.09 9.56
N GLU A 22 5.94 11.79 9.79
CA GLU A 22 4.96 11.38 10.81
C GLU A 22 4.29 10.03 10.46
N LYS A 23 4.06 9.77 9.17
CA LYS A 23 3.52 8.49 8.69
C LYS A 23 4.52 7.35 8.92
N GLU A 24 5.79 7.55 8.62
CA GLU A 24 6.86 6.57 8.87
C GLU A 24 7.02 6.27 10.37
N GLU A 25 7.01 7.30 11.21
CA GLU A 25 7.04 7.13 12.67
C GLU A 25 5.83 6.31 13.16
N THR A 26 4.64 6.63 12.66
CA THR A 26 3.40 5.92 13.02
C THR A 26 3.42 4.47 12.54
N GLU A 27 3.95 4.17 11.34
CA GLU A 27 4.13 2.78 10.88
C GLU A 27 5.14 2.02 11.76
N ALA A 28 6.21 2.66 12.23
CA ALA A 28 7.14 2.06 13.17
C ALA A 28 6.49 1.81 14.55
N GLU A 29 5.60 2.68 15.02
CA GLU A 29 4.77 2.44 16.21
C GLU A 29 3.82 1.24 16.01
N VAL A 30 3.17 1.15 14.85
CA VAL A 30 2.30 0.02 14.50
C VAL A 30 3.09 -1.30 14.52
N TYR A 31 4.30 -1.31 13.98
CA TYR A 31 5.14 -2.50 13.97
C TYR A 31 5.55 -2.92 15.39
N ARG A 32 5.98 -1.98 16.23
CA ARG A 32 6.29 -2.24 17.65
C ARG A 32 5.09 -2.78 18.44
N GLU A 33 3.90 -2.22 18.19
CA GLU A 33 2.66 -2.73 18.77
C GLU A 33 2.36 -4.16 18.29
N ALA A 34 2.63 -4.47 17.02
CA ALA A 34 2.47 -5.81 16.47
C ALA A 34 3.43 -6.83 17.10
N GLU A 35 4.68 -6.46 17.34
CA GLU A 35 5.66 -7.27 18.07
C GLU A 35 5.17 -7.55 19.50
N ARG A 36 4.74 -6.51 20.22
CA ARG A 36 4.19 -6.66 21.58
C ARG A 36 2.99 -7.62 21.63
N ILE A 37 2.09 -7.54 20.64
CA ILE A 37 0.93 -8.43 20.55
C ILE A 37 1.37 -9.88 20.27
N ALA A 38 2.38 -10.08 19.42
CA ALA A 38 2.93 -11.40 19.15
C ALA A 38 3.54 -12.01 20.42
N ASP A 39 4.34 -11.23 21.16
CA ASP A 39 4.97 -11.64 22.41
C ASP A 39 3.94 -11.97 23.50
N ASP A 40 2.89 -11.15 23.65
CA ASP A 40 1.80 -11.40 24.60
C ASP A 40 1.09 -12.74 24.32
N LEU A 41 0.91 -13.09 23.05
CA LEU A 41 0.33 -14.36 22.63
C LEU A 41 1.32 -15.54 22.65
N GLY A 42 2.60 -15.30 22.96
CA GLY A 42 3.68 -16.28 22.87
C GLY A 42 3.87 -16.80 21.44
N LYS A 43 3.72 -15.92 20.45
CA LYS A 43 3.80 -16.19 19.01
C LYS A 43 4.89 -15.35 18.37
N VAL A 44 5.32 -15.78 17.19
CA VAL A 44 6.34 -15.07 16.40
C VAL A 44 5.66 -14.25 15.31
N LEU A 45 5.98 -12.96 15.24
CA LEU A 45 5.57 -12.05 14.17
C LEU A 45 6.11 -12.54 12.81
N ASP A 46 5.36 -12.30 11.74
CA ASP A 46 5.62 -12.74 10.35
C ASP A 46 5.68 -14.25 10.10
N LYS A 47 5.63 -15.08 11.16
CA LYS A 47 5.53 -16.54 11.08
C LYS A 47 4.13 -17.04 11.42
N SER A 48 3.69 -16.82 12.66
CA SER A 48 2.42 -17.33 13.20
C SER A 48 1.34 -16.27 13.30
N VAL A 49 1.75 -15.03 13.56
CA VAL A 49 0.92 -13.83 13.57
C VAL A 49 1.51 -12.85 12.57
N LYS A 50 0.69 -12.15 11.79
CA LYS A 50 1.14 -11.23 10.75
C LYS A 50 0.42 -9.90 10.87
N LEU A 51 1.12 -8.82 10.57
CA LEU A 51 0.49 -7.52 10.35
C LEU A 51 -0.12 -7.50 8.94
N GLU A 52 -1.43 -7.28 8.85
CA GLU A 52 -2.17 -7.26 7.59
C GLU A 52 -3.11 -6.05 7.51
N TRP A 53 -3.56 -5.76 6.29
CA TRP A 53 -4.67 -4.85 6.06
C TRP A 53 -6.01 -5.55 6.25
N HIS A 54 -6.91 -4.92 7.00
CA HIS A 54 -8.32 -5.26 7.02
C HIS A 54 -9.10 -4.20 6.24
N LYS A 55 -9.89 -4.65 5.26
CA LYS A 55 -10.75 -3.78 4.47
C LYS A 55 -12.18 -3.90 4.99
N TYR A 56 -12.73 -2.81 5.52
CA TYR A 56 -14.10 -2.74 6.03
C TYR A 56 -14.73 -1.41 5.65
N SER A 57 -15.96 -1.42 5.12
CA SER A 57 -16.71 -0.21 4.77
C SER A 57 -15.90 0.83 3.97
N ASN A 58 -15.19 0.37 2.93
CA ASN A 58 -14.26 1.15 2.10
C ASN A 58 -13.02 1.74 2.79
N GLN A 59 -12.79 1.47 4.07
CA GLN A 59 -11.58 1.85 4.79
C GLN A 59 -10.60 0.67 4.85
N ARG A 60 -9.29 0.97 4.84
CA ARG A 60 -8.20 -0.01 5.05
C ARG A 60 -7.48 0.37 6.34
N GLU A 61 -7.55 -0.50 7.33
CA GLU A 61 -6.89 -0.31 8.62
C GLU A 61 -5.90 -1.45 8.88
N ARG A 62 -4.80 -1.14 9.60
CA ARG A 62 -3.83 -2.15 10.06
C ARG A 62 -4.47 -3.05 11.13
N CYS A 63 -4.28 -4.35 10.99
CA CYS A 63 -4.77 -5.37 11.92
C CYS A 63 -3.79 -6.53 12.05
N MET A 64 -3.98 -7.36 13.08
CA MET A 64 -3.21 -8.58 13.27
C MET A 64 -3.99 -9.76 12.69
N ARG A 65 -3.29 -10.71 12.08
CA ARG A 65 -3.85 -11.98 11.63
C ARG A 65 -3.08 -13.15 12.23
N ILE A 66 -3.80 -14.10 12.82
CA ILE A 66 -3.24 -15.36 13.31
C ILE A 66 -3.76 -16.53 12.47
N THR A 67 -2.92 -17.54 12.24
CA THR A 67 -3.34 -18.75 11.49
C THR A 67 -4.36 -19.58 12.29
N ALA A 68 -5.23 -20.31 11.60
CA ALA A 68 -6.25 -21.14 12.25
C ALA A 68 -5.68 -22.24 13.17
N LYS A 69 -4.45 -22.69 12.91
CA LYS A 69 -3.73 -23.66 13.77
C LYS A 69 -3.33 -23.01 15.10
N GLU A 70 -2.72 -21.84 15.03
CA GLU A 70 -2.19 -21.14 16.21
C GLU A 70 -3.29 -20.47 17.04
N GLU A 71 -4.36 -19.99 16.39
CA GLU A 71 -5.53 -19.40 17.07
C GLU A 71 -6.13 -20.36 18.10
N LYS A 72 -6.25 -21.66 17.76
CA LYS A 72 -6.80 -22.68 18.66
C LYS A 72 -6.03 -22.78 19.98
N LEU A 73 -4.73 -22.49 19.96
CA LEU A 73 -3.86 -22.57 21.13
C LEU A 73 -4.01 -21.36 22.06
N VAL A 74 -4.41 -20.20 21.53
CA VAL A 74 -4.51 -18.93 22.27
C VAL A 74 -5.94 -18.37 22.34
N ARG A 75 -6.94 -19.11 21.85
CA ARG A 75 -8.33 -18.66 21.70
C ARG A 75 -8.90 -17.96 22.93
N LYS A 76 -8.69 -18.53 24.12
CA LYS A 76 -9.22 -17.97 25.37
C LYS A 76 -8.63 -16.59 25.66
N GLN A 77 -7.32 -16.43 25.47
CA GLN A 77 -6.64 -15.14 25.62
C GLN A 77 -7.09 -14.16 24.52
N LEU A 78 -7.17 -14.64 23.27
CA LEU A 78 -7.60 -13.83 22.13
C LEU A 78 -9.01 -13.23 22.32
N GLN A 79 -9.95 -14.03 22.84
CA GLN A 79 -11.33 -13.58 23.10
C GLN A 79 -11.45 -12.66 24.33
N ARG A 80 -10.50 -12.74 25.27
CA ARG A 80 -10.49 -11.94 26.50
C ARG A 80 -9.86 -10.56 26.28
N ASP A 81 -8.71 -10.54 25.60
CA ASP A 81 -7.83 -9.37 25.60
C ASP A 81 -7.87 -8.60 24.26
N TYR A 82 -8.42 -9.21 23.20
CA TYR A 82 -8.43 -8.64 21.85
C TYR A 82 -9.82 -8.57 21.24
N THR A 83 -9.99 -7.66 20.28
CA THR A 83 -11.22 -7.55 19.49
C THR A 83 -11.08 -8.35 18.20
N ILE A 84 -11.93 -9.35 18.00
CA ILE A 84 -11.98 -10.13 16.76
C ILE A 84 -12.68 -9.30 15.68
N LEU A 85 -12.04 -9.18 14.52
CA LEU A 85 -12.56 -8.45 13.37
C LEU A 85 -13.21 -9.39 12.35
N GLU A 86 -12.54 -10.49 12.04
CA GLU A 86 -12.99 -11.43 11.01
C GLU A 86 -12.37 -12.80 11.24
N THR A 87 -13.15 -13.87 11.09
CA THR A 87 -12.66 -15.25 11.15
C THR A 87 -12.92 -15.94 9.81
N ARG A 88 -11.88 -16.55 9.24
CA ARG A 88 -11.95 -17.35 8.01
C ARG A 88 -11.32 -18.73 8.25
N LYS A 89 -11.49 -19.64 7.29
CA LYS A 89 -10.95 -21.01 7.35
C LYS A 89 -9.42 -21.05 7.55
N ASP A 90 -8.71 -20.04 7.07
CA ASP A 90 -7.26 -19.95 7.04
C ASP A 90 -6.67 -19.10 8.18
N GLY A 91 -7.50 -18.36 8.92
CA GLY A 91 -7.07 -17.60 10.09
C GLY A 91 -8.07 -16.58 10.58
N THR A 92 -7.69 -15.91 11.66
CA THR A 92 -8.51 -14.91 12.34
C THR A 92 -7.80 -13.57 12.34
N LYS A 93 -8.50 -12.52 11.92
CA LYS A 93 -8.08 -11.12 12.03
C LYS A 93 -8.61 -10.53 13.33
N PHE A 94 -7.76 -9.81 14.03
CA PHE A 94 -8.05 -9.22 15.33
C PHE A 94 -7.25 -7.93 15.52
N THR A 95 -7.60 -7.16 16.55
CA THR A 95 -6.92 -5.91 16.89
C THR A 95 -6.93 -5.66 18.39
N SER A 96 -6.00 -4.82 18.86
CA SER A 96 -5.95 -4.28 20.22
C SER A 96 -6.46 -2.83 20.22
N LYS A 97 -6.74 -2.28 21.41
CA LYS A 97 -7.08 -0.85 21.54
C LYS A 97 -5.93 0.06 21.07
N GLY A 98 -4.68 -0.33 21.35
CA GLY A 98 -3.47 0.36 20.90
C GLY A 98 -3.35 0.37 19.38
N MET A 99 -3.38 -0.83 18.78
CA MET A 99 -3.36 -1.03 17.33
C MET A 99 -4.46 -0.25 16.63
N LYS A 100 -5.70 -0.26 17.15
CA LYS A 100 -6.81 0.51 16.57
C LYS A 100 -6.58 2.01 16.60
N THR A 101 -5.93 2.53 17.64
CA THR A 101 -5.60 3.96 17.75
C THR A 101 -4.54 4.36 16.74
N LEU A 102 -3.48 3.56 16.63
CA LEU A 102 -2.41 3.76 15.67
C LEU A 102 -2.90 3.63 14.22
N ALA A 103 -3.70 2.60 13.91
CA ALA A 103 -4.28 2.41 12.59
C ALA A 103 -5.15 3.60 12.15
N LYS A 104 -5.93 4.19 13.08
CA LYS A 104 -6.69 5.41 12.80
C LYS A 104 -5.82 6.64 12.58
N ARG A 105 -4.74 6.80 13.36
CA ARG A 105 -3.76 7.88 13.16
C ARG A 105 -3.12 7.75 11.78
N LEU A 106 -2.67 6.54 11.43
CA LEU A 106 -2.08 6.25 10.14
C LEU A 106 -3.04 6.52 8.96
N SER A 107 -4.31 6.14 9.09
CA SER A 107 -5.34 6.46 8.08
C SER A 107 -5.46 7.96 7.89
N LYS A 108 -5.57 8.74 8.98
CA LYS A 108 -5.69 10.20 8.88
C LYS A 108 -4.47 10.86 8.25
N LEU A 109 -3.27 10.38 8.56
CA LEU A 109 -2.03 10.88 7.95
C LEU A 109 -1.96 10.54 6.46
N THR A 110 -2.48 9.37 6.08
CA THR A 110 -2.60 9.00 4.66
C THR A 110 -3.58 9.92 3.95
N ASP A 111 -4.76 10.16 4.51
CA ASP A 111 -5.76 11.08 3.93
C ASP A 111 -5.20 12.51 3.80
N LYS A 112 -4.45 12.98 4.81
CA LYS A 112 -3.78 14.29 4.79
C LYS A 112 -2.71 14.37 3.70
N TYR A 113 -1.89 13.33 3.55
CA TYR A 113 -0.89 13.27 2.49
C TYR A 113 -1.55 13.32 1.11
N ASP A 114 -2.65 12.58 0.94
CA ASP A 114 -3.45 12.54 -0.28
C ASP A 114 -4.07 13.91 -0.62
N GLU A 115 -4.54 14.63 0.39
CA GLU A 115 -5.04 16.00 0.23
C GLU A 115 -3.92 16.97 -0.19
N CYS A 116 -2.77 16.96 0.49
CA CYS A 116 -1.62 17.80 0.16
C CYS A 116 -1.09 17.53 -1.25
N GLN A 117 -1.01 16.27 -1.68
CA GLN A 117 -0.47 15.94 -3.01
C GLN A 117 -1.45 16.24 -4.14
N LYS A 118 -2.76 16.33 -3.89
CA LYS A 118 -3.78 16.45 -4.94
C LYS A 118 -3.54 17.64 -5.87
N ASP A 119 -3.22 18.80 -5.30
CA ASP A 119 -2.97 20.02 -6.08
C ASP A 119 -1.65 19.94 -6.84
N LEU A 120 -0.63 19.30 -6.25
CA LEU A 120 0.65 19.06 -6.89
C LEU A 120 0.51 18.08 -8.06
N VAL A 121 -0.31 17.04 -7.92
CA VAL A 121 -0.64 16.11 -9.02
C VAL A 121 -1.30 16.85 -10.17
N ALA A 122 -2.26 17.73 -9.88
CA ALA A 122 -2.92 18.54 -10.90
C ALA A 122 -1.92 19.43 -11.66
N GLN A 123 -0.95 20.03 -10.96
CA GLN A 123 0.11 20.81 -11.58
C GLN A 123 1.02 19.95 -12.47
N VAL A 124 1.47 18.80 -11.98
CA VAL A 124 2.31 17.86 -12.74
C VAL A 124 1.60 17.40 -14.01
N VAL A 125 0.33 17.01 -13.91
CA VAL A 125 -0.51 16.63 -15.06
C VAL A 125 -0.67 17.81 -16.02
N GLY A 126 -0.90 19.02 -15.49
CA GLY A 126 -0.96 20.25 -16.28
C GLY A 126 0.29 20.47 -17.13
N VAL A 127 1.47 20.41 -16.50
CA VAL A 127 2.76 20.55 -17.21
C VAL A 127 2.97 19.41 -18.21
N ALA A 128 2.74 18.15 -17.81
CA ALA A 128 2.90 17.00 -18.68
C ALA A 128 1.99 17.09 -19.93
N SER A 129 0.78 17.60 -19.78
CA SER A 129 -0.18 17.77 -20.88
C SER A 129 0.33 18.71 -21.98
N THR A 130 1.17 19.69 -21.64
CA THR A 130 1.78 20.62 -22.61
C THR A 130 2.70 19.91 -23.61
N PHE A 131 3.24 18.73 -23.24
CA PHE A 131 4.08 17.92 -24.10
C PHE A 131 3.28 16.95 -24.99
N ALA A 132 1.95 16.87 -24.87
CA ALA A 132 1.12 15.95 -25.65
C ALA A 132 1.37 16.04 -27.17
N PRO A 133 1.51 17.23 -27.81
CA PRO A 133 1.80 17.32 -29.24
C PRO A 133 3.19 16.78 -29.63
N VAL A 134 4.16 16.77 -28.71
CA VAL A 134 5.48 16.16 -28.93
C VAL A 134 5.31 14.64 -28.96
N TRP A 135 4.62 14.07 -27.97
CA TRP A 135 4.38 12.64 -27.88
C TRP A 135 3.52 12.09 -29.03
N GLN A 136 2.55 12.86 -29.52
CA GLN A 136 1.79 12.49 -30.72
C GLN A 136 2.68 12.36 -31.97
N ARG A 137 3.64 13.27 -32.14
CA ARG A 137 4.61 13.19 -33.25
C ARG A 137 5.55 12.00 -33.10
N VAL A 138 6.07 11.77 -31.90
CA VAL A 138 6.90 10.59 -31.60
C VAL A 138 6.14 9.30 -31.88
N SER A 139 4.87 9.20 -31.47
CA SER A 139 4.01 8.05 -31.74
C SER A 139 3.88 7.78 -33.24
N GLY A 140 3.65 8.83 -34.05
CA GLY A 140 3.59 8.70 -35.50
C GLY A 140 4.90 8.17 -36.11
N LEU A 141 6.05 8.71 -35.70
CA LEU A 141 7.35 8.26 -36.17
C LEU A 141 7.66 6.82 -35.77
N VAL A 142 7.32 6.43 -34.53
CA VAL A 142 7.52 5.06 -34.04
C VAL A 142 6.63 4.09 -34.81
N ALA A 143 5.37 4.44 -35.09
CA ALA A 143 4.48 3.60 -35.88
C ALA A 143 4.95 3.41 -37.33
N GLU A 144 5.48 4.48 -37.95
CA GLU A 144 6.09 4.39 -39.29
C GLU A 144 7.30 3.46 -39.30
N LEU A 145 8.20 3.61 -38.32
CA LEU A 145 9.36 2.74 -38.14
C LEU A 145 8.93 1.27 -37.94
N ASP A 146 7.92 1.02 -37.10
CA ASP A 146 7.39 -0.32 -36.84
C ASP A 146 6.88 -0.99 -38.13
N CYS A 147 6.11 -0.26 -38.95
CA CYS A 147 5.64 -0.75 -40.24
C CYS A 147 6.78 -1.06 -41.21
N LEU A 148 7.77 -0.15 -41.33
CA LEU A 148 8.91 -0.35 -42.22
C LEU A 148 9.79 -1.53 -41.78
N CYS A 149 10.03 -1.67 -40.48
CA CYS A 149 10.74 -2.81 -39.92
C CYS A 149 9.99 -4.13 -40.17
N GLY A 150 8.66 -4.14 -39.99
CA GLY A 150 7.83 -5.30 -40.29
C GLY A 150 7.86 -5.68 -41.78
N PHE A 151 7.87 -4.70 -42.69
CA PHE A 151 8.03 -4.97 -44.12
C PHE A 151 9.41 -5.50 -44.48
N ALA A 152 10.47 -4.95 -43.88
CA ALA A 152 11.83 -5.44 -44.10
C ALA A 152 11.98 -6.88 -43.61
N ASP A 153 11.46 -7.19 -42.42
CA ASP A 153 11.47 -8.54 -41.85
C ASP A 153 10.72 -9.54 -42.75
N LEU A 154 9.52 -9.16 -43.23
CA LEU A 154 8.76 -9.97 -44.18
C LEU A 154 9.50 -10.17 -45.50
N ALA A 155 10.12 -9.13 -46.05
CA ALA A 155 10.87 -9.21 -47.32
C ALA A 155 12.12 -10.10 -47.21
N CYS A 156 12.80 -10.10 -46.06
CA CYS A 156 13.95 -10.96 -45.81
C CYS A 156 13.57 -12.40 -45.47
N SER A 157 12.41 -12.61 -44.87
CA SER A 157 11.95 -13.93 -44.40
C SER A 157 10.98 -14.63 -45.36
N ALA A 158 10.52 -13.94 -46.40
CA ALA A 158 9.70 -14.53 -47.45
C ALA A 158 10.52 -15.54 -48.28
N PRO A 159 9.97 -16.73 -48.60
CA PRO A 159 10.64 -17.78 -49.36
C PRO A 159 10.89 -17.44 -50.83
#